data_AF-A0A7G8H2L1-F1
#
_entry.id   AF-A0A7G8H2L1-F1
#
_cell.length_a   1.000
_cell.length_b   1.000
_cell.length_c   1.000
_cell.angle_alpha   90.00
_cell.angle_beta   90.00
_cell.angle_gamma   90.00
#
_symmetry.space_group_name_H-M   'P 1'
#
loop_
_entity.id
_entity.type
_entity.pdbx_description
1 polymer ?
#
loop_
_entity_poly.entity_id
_entity_poly.type
_entity_poly.pdbx_seq_one_letter_code
_entity_poly.pdbx_strand_id
1 'polypeptide(L)'
;MILGNHDRGRDRSGGILEQQRAVLGDLHCAWRSIHWPELPLTVVGARPCSAGGGFHLSKAVEAVYGPVSLEASAERIVQAAAEVPADQPLIVMAHCGPSGLGSDAASPCGRDWKPPAVDWGDQDLALALDRMAKHRPADLVIFGHMHHALKRGSGVRQTLLRHRHGTALINAACVPRSGVDGQGRMLLHLSWAEFQGSRLTQLAHRWYTPDAELIHQERLPIDAPLPC
;
A
#
# COMPACT_ATOMS: atom_id res chain seq x y z
N MET A 1 -8.53 5.83 4.25
CA MET A 1 -7.63 5.14 5.21
C MET A 1 -7.76 3.62 5.04
N ILE A 2 -6.63 2.90 5.02
CA ILE A 2 -6.59 1.43 5.11
C ILE A 2 -6.01 1.05 6.48
N LEU A 3 -6.68 0.14 7.19
CA LEU A 3 -6.22 -0.34 8.50
C LEU A 3 -5.21 -1.46 8.33
N GLY A 4 -4.12 -1.40 9.09
CA GLY A 4 -3.10 -2.44 9.19
C GLY A 4 -3.40 -3.51 10.23
N ASN A 5 -2.61 -4.58 10.24
CA ASN A 5 -2.78 -5.69 11.18
C ASN A 5 -2.65 -5.28 12.65
N HIS A 6 -1.92 -4.21 12.94
CA HIS A 6 -1.70 -3.70 14.29
C HIS A 6 -2.89 -2.90 14.83
N ASP A 7 -3.75 -2.36 13.96
CA ASP A 7 -4.82 -1.43 14.36
C ASP A 7 -5.91 -2.13 15.18
N ARG A 8 -6.18 -3.42 14.92
CA ARG A 8 -7.10 -4.24 15.73
C ARG A 8 -6.58 -4.58 17.14
N GLY A 9 -5.31 -4.30 17.44
CA GLY A 9 -4.66 -4.71 18.68
C GLY A 9 -4.72 -6.24 18.91
N ARG A 10 -5.06 -6.64 20.13
CA ARG A 10 -5.22 -8.06 20.53
C ARG A 10 -6.67 -8.53 20.53
N ASP A 11 -7.62 -7.68 20.14
CA ASP A 11 -9.03 -8.02 20.13
C ASP A 11 -9.33 -9.05 19.03
N ARG A 12 -10.03 -10.12 19.41
CA ARG A 12 -10.47 -11.20 18.51
C ARG A 12 -11.97 -11.12 18.22
N SER A 13 -12.72 -10.33 19.00
CA SER A 13 -14.17 -10.15 18.86
C SER A 13 -14.54 -9.22 17.71
N GLY A 14 -13.62 -8.34 17.30
CA GLY A 14 -13.87 -7.35 16.26
C GLY A 14 -14.41 -6.02 16.80
N GLY A 15 -14.71 -5.91 18.09
CA GLY A 15 -15.24 -4.68 18.70
C GLY A 15 -14.35 -3.45 18.51
N ILE A 16 -13.03 -3.59 18.64
CA ILE A 16 -12.09 -2.47 18.37
C ILE A 16 -12.16 -2.06 16.89
N LEU A 17 -12.20 -3.05 16.00
CA LEU A 17 -12.26 -2.81 14.56
C LEU A 17 -13.58 -2.13 14.17
N GLU A 18 -14.71 -2.52 14.77
CA GLU A 18 -15.99 -1.83 14.54
C GLU A 18 -15.97 -0.40 15.04
N GLN A 19 -15.40 -0.15 16.22
CA GLN A 19 -15.25 1.22 16.72
C GLN A 19 -14.40 2.07 15.78
N GLN A 20 -13.30 1.53 15.26
CA GLN A 20 -12.46 2.21 14.28
C GLN A 20 -13.22 2.49 12.99
N ARG A 21 -13.99 1.52 12.46
CA ARG A 21 -14.83 1.72 11.28
C ARG A 21 -15.89 2.80 11.52
N ALA A 22 -16.53 2.79 12.69
CA ALA A 22 -17.55 3.78 13.05
C ALA A 22 -16.95 5.19 13.16
N VAL A 23 -15.76 5.33 13.75
CA VAL A 23 -15.05 6.63 13.84
C VAL A 23 -14.60 7.12 12.47
N LEU A 24 -14.11 6.22 11.61
CA LEU A 24 -13.67 6.59 10.26
C LEU A 24 -14.84 6.86 9.31
N GLY A 25 -16.00 6.24 9.54
CA GLY A 25 -17.16 6.33 8.66
C GLY A 25 -16.77 6.04 7.20
N ASP A 26 -17.13 6.95 6.30
CA ASP A 26 -16.82 6.82 4.88
C ASP A 26 -15.35 7.05 4.50
N LEU A 27 -14.50 7.40 5.48
CA LEU A 27 -13.06 7.59 5.26
C LEU A 27 -12.28 6.27 5.30
N HIS A 28 -12.88 5.13 5.65
CA HIS A 28 -12.22 3.82 5.54
C HIS A 28 -12.42 3.21 4.14
N CYS A 29 -11.38 2.61 3.57
CA CYS A 29 -11.42 2.05 2.20
C CYS A 29 -11.36 0.51 2.14
N ALA A 30 -11.47 -0.19 3.27
CA ALA A 30 -11.45 -1.66 3.31
C ALA A 30 -12.41 -2.28 2.27
N TRP A 31 -11.86 -2.93 1.23
CA TRP A 31 -12.63 -3.51 0.11
C TRP A 31 -13.62 -2.56 -0.59
N ARG A 32 -13.36 -1.27 -0.57
CA ARG A 32 -14.21 -0.25 -1.21
C ARG A 32 -13.38 0.86 -1.84
N SER A 33 -14.00 1.63 -2.71
CA SER A 33 -13.45 2.87 -3.23
C SER A 33 -13.79 4.04 -2.28
N ILE A 34 -12.93 5.06 -2.26
CA ILE A 34 -13.23 6.39 -1.70
C ILE A 34 -12.98 7.39 -2.80
N HIS A 35 -13.99 8.19 -3.09
CA HIS A 35 -13.95 9.32 -4.01
C HIS A 35 -14.04 10.62 -3.22
N TRP A 36 -13.21 11.60 -3.58
CA TRP A 36 -13.28 12.95 -3.02
C TRP A 36 -13.82 13.90 -4.08
N PRO A 37 -15.02 14.48 -3.93
CA PRO A 37 -15.59 15.37 -4.97
C PRO A 37 -14.71 16.56 -5.34
N GLU A 38 -13.90 17.06 -4.39
CA GLU A 38 -13.02 18.21 -4.61
C GLU A 38 -11.67 17.85 -5.25
N LEU A 39 -11.34 16.56 -5.37
CA LEU A 39 -10.09 16.08 -5.94
C LEU A 39 -10.38 15.02 -7.01
N PRO A 40 -9.86 15.13 -8.25
CA PRO A 40 -10.09 14.13 -9.30
C PRO A 40 -9.29 12.85 -9.03
N LEU A 41 -9.59 12.17 -7.92
CA LEU A 41 -8.86 11.05 -7.36
C LEU A 41 -9.84 10.08 -6.70
N THR A 42 -9.72 8.81 -7.05
CA THR A 42 -10.38 7.72 -6.35
C THR A 42 -9.34 6.73 -5.82
N VAL A 43 -9.48 6.33 -4.55
CA VAL A 43 -8.60 5.35 -3.92
C VAL A 43 -9.39 4.08 -3.61
N VAL A 44 -8.94 2.96 -4.16
CA VAL A 44 -9.46 1.62 -3.91
C VAL A 44 -8.67 1.00 -2.77
N GLY A 45 -9.35 0.62 -1.68
CA GLY A 45 -8.67 -0.08 -0.59
C GLY A 45 -8.75 -1.59 -0.74
N ALA A 46 -7.62 -2.23 -0.47
CA ALA A 46 -7.49 -3.68 -0.43
C ALA A 46 -8.04 -4.26 0.89
N ARG A 47 -7.64 -5.50 1.19
CA ARG A 47 -8.02 -6.21 2.41
C ARG A 47 -7.54 -5.48 3.68
N PRO A 48 -8.45 -5.20 4.64
CA PRO A 48 -8.08 -4.56 5.90
C PRO A 48 -7.32 -5.53 6.82
N CYS A 49 -6.50 -4.96 7.69
CA CYS A 49 -5.81 -5.66 8.77
C CYS A 49 -4.95 -6.84 8.31
N SER A 50 -4.51 -6.85 7.05
CA SER A 50 -3.58 -7.85 6.55
C SER A 50 -2.25 -7.78 7.29
N ALA A 51 -1.69 -8.93 7.64
CA ALA A 51 -0.34 -9.08 8.17
C ALA A 51 0.65 -9.60 7.10
N GLY A 52 0.21 -9.70 5.83
CA GLY A 52 0.95 -10.31 4.76
C GLY A 52 1.07 -11.84 4.89
N GLY A 53 1.95 -12.42 4.09
CA GLY A 53 2.24 -13.87 4.11
C GLY A 53 1.13 -14.72 3.49
N GLY A 54 0.51 -14.24 2.41
CA GLY A 54 -0.58 -14.90 1.71
C GLY A 54 -1.96 -14.49 2.20
N PHE A 55 -2.96 -15.34 1.99
CA PHE A 55 -4.34 -15.03 2.38
C PHE A 55 -4.74 -15.64 3.73
N HIS A 56 -4.86 -14.78 4.73
CA HIS A 56 -5.38 -15.11 6.06
C HIS A 56 -6.26 -13.98 6.60
N LEU A 57 -7.44 -14.30 7.12
CA LEU A 57 -8.25 -13.35 7.90
C LEU A 57 -7.96 -13.53 9.38
N SER A 58 -7.87 -12.42 10.11
CA SER A 58 -7.85 -12.49 11.57
C SER A 58 -9.27 -12.72 12.10
N LYS A 59 -9.40 -13.33 13.28
CA LYS A 59 -10.71 -13.52 13.92
C LYS A 59 -11.52 -12.22 14.08
N ALA A 60 -10.84 -11.11 14.34
CA ALA A 60 -11.50 -9.80 14.40
C ALA A 60 -12.05 -9.36 13.04
N VAL A 61 -11.32 -9.61 11.94
CA VAL A 61 -11.83 -9.30 10.59
C VAL A 61 -13.00 -10.21 10.24
N GLU A 62 -12.92 -11.50 10.56
CA GLU A 62 -14.02 -12.46 10.33
C GLU A 62 -15.27 -12.10 11.14
N ALA A 63 -15.11 -11.63 12.38
CA ALA A 63 -16.25 -11.22 13.22
C ALA A 63 -16.98 -9.98 12.67
N VAL A 64 -16.25 -9.09 12.00
CA VAL A 64 -16.75 -7.80 11.46
C VAL A 64 -17.30 -7.93 10.04
N TYR A 65 -16.61 -8.69 9.20
CA TYR A 65 -16.91 -8.78 7.76
C TYR A 65 -17.47 -10.14 7.34
N GLY A 66 -17.59 -11.07 8.28
CA GLY A 66 -17.90 -12.47 8.00
C GLY A 66 -16.71 -13.22 7.39
N PRO A 67 -16.88 -14.52 7.09
CA PRO A 67 -15.91 -15.27 6.33
C PRO A 67 -15.78 -14.70 4.91
N VAL A 68 -14.55 -14.51 4.44
CA VAL A 68 -14.25 -14.06 3.07
C VAL A 68 -13.18 -14.98 2.51
N SER A 69 -13.44 -15.61 1.36
CA SER A 69 -12.42 -16.41 0.68
C SER A 69 -11.38 -15.51 -0.01
N LEU A 70 -10.27 -16.11 -0.44
CA LEU A 70 -9.26 -15.42 -1.25
C LEU A 70 -9.90 -14.81 -2.50
N GLU A 71 -10.74 -15.57 -3.20
CA GLU A 71 -11.42 -15.16 -4.43
C GLU A 71 -12.43 -14.04 -4.16
N ALA A 72 -13.20 -14.15 -3.08
CA ALA A 72 -14.16 -13.12 -2.70
C ALA A 72 -13.45 -11.82 -2.29
N SER A 73 -12.30 -11.91 -1.62
CA SER A 73 -11.47 -10.74 -1.28
C SER A 73 -10.94 -10.06 -2.54
N ALA A 74 -10.36 -10.84 -3.46
CA ALA A 74 -9.87 -10.32 -4.73
C ALA A 74 -11.00 -9.69 -5.57
N GLU A 75 -12.17 -10.34 -5.60
CA GLU A 75 -13.33 -9.84 -6.34
C GLU A 75 -13.83 -8.51 -5.79
N ARG A 76 -13.88 -8.33 -4.47
CA ARG A 76 -14.26 -7.04 -3.88
C ARG A 76 -13.31 -5.90 -4.31
N ILE A 77 -12.02 -6.18 -4.41
CA ILE A 77 -11.03 -5.20 -4.90
C ILE A 77 -11.29 -4.87 -6.38
N VAL A 78 -11.54 -5.89 -7.21
CA VAL A 78 -11.86 -5.72 -8.64
C VAL A 78 -13.12 -4.88 -8.83
N GLN A 79 -14.19 -5.17 -8.08
CA GLN A 79 -15.45 -4.43 -8.16
C GLN A 79 -15.26 -2.97 -7.73
N ALA A 80 -14.57 -2.72 -6.61
CA ALA A 80 -14.26 -1.35 -6.18
C ALA A 80 -13.38 -0.60 -7.20
N ALA A 81 -12.50 -1.29 -7.92
CA ALA A 81 -11.70 -0.69 -8.98
C ALA A 81 -12.52 -0.37 -10.24
N ALA A 82 -13.56 -1.15 -10.55
CA ALA A 82 -14.44 -0.91 -11.69
C ALA A 82 -15.29 0.36 -11.53
N GLU A 83 -15.49 0.83 -10.29
CA GLU A 83 -16.19 2.08 -9.98
C GLU A 83 -15.36 3.34 -10.29
N VAL A 84 -14.04 3.20 -10.51
CA VAL A 84 -13.16 4.34 -10.71
C VAL A 84 -13.35 4.94 -12.11
N PRO A 85 -13.70 6.24 -12.22
CA PRO A 85 -13.86 6.90 -13.51
C PRO A 85 -12.63 6.79 -14.40
N ALA A 86 -12.84 6.62 -15.71
CA ALA A 86 -11.76 6.39 -16.68
C ALA A 86 -10.77 7.58 -16.80
N ASP A 87 -11.22 8.78 -16.47
CA ASP A 87 -10.47 10.03 -16.50
C ASP A 87 -9.72 10.35 -15.19
N GLN A 88 -9.94 9.57 -14.13
CA GLN A 88 -9.24 9.71 -12.85
C GLN A 88 -8.13 8.65 -12.70
N PRO A 89 -7.06 8.89 -11.92
CA PRO A 89 -6.12 7.85 -11.54
C PRO A 89 -6.77 6.68 -10.82
N LEU A 90 -6.42 5.45 -11.22
CA LEU A 90 -6.78 4.22 -10.51
C LEU A 90 -5.69 3.88 -9.50
N ILE A 91 -5.89 4.30 -8.25
CA ILE A 91 -4.96 4.07 -7.15
C ILE A 91 -5.47 2.96 -6.24
N VAL A 92 -4.67 1.93 -6.02
CA VAL A 92 -4.95 0.85 -5.05
C VAL A 92 -4.10 1.06 -3.81
N MET A 93 -4.69 0.96 -2.63
CA MET A 93 -4.01 1.12 -1.35
C MET A 93 -4.19 -0.13 -0.48
N ALA A 94 -3.09 -0.67 0.04
CA ALA A 94 -3.07 -1.85 0.88
C ALA A 94 -2.15 -1.66 2.09
N HIS A 95 -2.34 -2.45 3.15
CA HIS A 95 -1.37 -2.46 4.24
C HIS A 95 -0.09 -3.19 3.83
N CYS A 96 -0.23 -4.40 3.28
CA CYS A 96 0.87 -5.19 2.72
C CYS A 96 0.82 -5.15 1.18
N GLY A 97 1.97 -5.27 0.53
CA GLY A 97 2.04 -5.35 -0.94
C GLY A 97 1.57 -6.71 -1.48
N PRO A 98 1.39 -6.87 -2.80
CA PRO A 98 0.95 -8.12 -3.40
C PRO A 98 2.03 -9.22 -3.29
N SER A 99 1.59 -10.48 -3.22
CA SER A 99 2.50 -11.63 -3.41
C SER A 99 3.17 -11.60 -4.79
N GLY A 100 4.31 -12.25 -4.91
CA GLY A 100 5.18 -12.26 -6.08
C GLY A 100 6.34 -11.25 -5.99
N LEU A 101 6.41 -10.45 -4.93
CA LEU A 101 7.39 -9.37 -4.74
C LEU A 101 8.35 -9.61 -3.57
N GLY A 102 8.48 -10.86 -3.10
CA GLY A 102 9.29 -11.20 -1.93
C GLY A 102 10.37 -12.25 -2.18
N SER A 103 11.05 -12.22 -3.33
CA SER A 103 12.15 -13.14 -3.67
C SER A 103 13.28 -13.17 -2.65
N ASP A 104 13.62 -12.01 -2.08
CA ASP A 104 14.75 -11.78 -1.19
C ASP A 104 14.36 -10.87 -0.04
N ALA A 105 15.15 -10.82 1.03
CA ALA A 105 14.86 -9.97 2.19
C ALA A 105 14.74 -8.47 1.83
N ALA A 106 15.49 -8.02 0.82
CA ALA A 106 15.48 -6.66 0.30
C ALA A 106 14.37 -6.39 -0.73
N SER A 107 13.61 -7.41 -1.16
CA SER A 107 12.48 -7.23 -2.06
C SER A 107 11.31 -6.54 -1.33
N PRO A 108 10.43 -5.81 -2.05
CA PRO A 108 9.39 -4.99 -1.41
C PRO A 108 8.45 -5.75 -0.46
N CYS A 109 8.22 -7.04 -0.71
CA CYS A 109 7.39 -7.91 0.12
C CYS A 109 8.19 -9.06 0.74
N GLY A 110 9.52 -8.99 0.80
CA GLY A 110 10.36 -10.07 1.28
C GLY A 110 10.56 -10.05 2.80
N ARG A 111 10.23 -11.15 3.48
CA ARG A 111 10.43 -11.28 4.93
C ARG A 111 11.91 -11.21 5.31
N ASP A 112 12.26 -10.27 6.18
CA ASP A 112 13.65 -10.05 6.65
C ASP A 112 13.89 -10.42 8.13
N TRP A 113 12.84 -10.68 8.91
CA TRP A 113 12.98 -10.97 10.34
C TRP A 113 13.24 -12.45 10.67
N LYS A 114 13.14 -13.34 9.67
CA LYS A 114 13.40 -14.78 9.85
C LYS A 114 13.86 -15.43 8.54
N PRO A 115 15.02 -16.13 8.51
CA PRO A 115 15.50 -16.87 7.35
C PRO A 115 14.73 -18.20 7.17
N PRO A 116 14.64 -18.71 5.93
CA PRO A 116 14.99 -18.01 4.69
C PRO A 116 14.02 -16.83 4.45
N ALA A 117 14.44 -15.90 3.58
CA ALA A 117 13.53 -14.91 3.03
C ALA A 117 12.38 -15.65 2.34
N VAL A 118 11.17 -15.14 2.51
CA VAL A 118 9.96 -15.70 1.93
C VAL A 118 9.07 -14.55 1.50
N ASP A 119 8.25 -14.81 0.49
CA ASP A 119 7.25 -13.87 0.07
C ASP A 119 6.23 -13.63 1.18
N TRP A 120 6.10 -12.37 1.58
CA TRP A 120 5.22 -11.90 2.63
C TRP A 120 4.12 -10.98 2.10
N GLY A 121 3.87 -10.99 0.79
CA GLY A 121 2.79 -10.23 0.18
C GLY A 121 1.41 -10.88 0.33
N ASP A 122 0.38 -10.14 -0.07
CA ASP A 122 -1.02 -10.53 -0.10
C ASP A 122 -1.40 -11.24 -1.41
N GLN A 123 -1.91 -12.47 -1.31
CA GLN A 123 -2.30 -13.29 -2.46
C GLN A 123 -3.55 -12.76 -3.16
N ASP A 124 -4.53 -12.29 -2.40
CA ASP A 124 -5.77 -11.72 -2.91
C ASP A 124 -5.52 -10.39 -3.64
N LEU A 125 -4.58 -9.57 -3.16
CA LEU A 125 -4.16 -8.36 -3.86
C LEU A 125 -3.46 -8.69 -5.18
N ALA A 126 -2.53 -9.66 -5.19
CA ALA A 126 -1.88 -10.09 -6.43
C ALA A 126 -2.91 -10.60 -7.47
N LEU A 127 -3.86 -11.41 -7.02
CA LEU A 127 -4.95 -11.91 -7.88
C LEU A 127 -5.86 -10.79 -8.38
N ALA A 128 -6.21 -9.82 -7.55
CA ALA A 128 -7.02 -8.68 -7.96
C ALA A 128 -6.31 -7.86 -9.03
N LEU A 129 -5.02 -7.55 -8.85
CA LEU A 129 -4.24 -6.79 -9.83
C LEU A 129 -4.15 -7.50 -11.19
N ASP A 130 -4.00 -8.82 -11.21
CA ASP A 130 -4.03 -9.62 -12.45
C ASP A 130 -5.39 -9.57 -13.15
N ARG A 131 -6.49 -9.69 -12.38
CA ARG A 131 -7.85 -9.59 -12.92
C ARG A 131 -8.15 -8.19 -13.45
N MET A 132 -7.79 -7.15 -12.71
CA MET A 132 -7.98 -5.75 -13.09
C MET A 132 -7.26 -5.45 -14.41
N ALA A 133 -6.02 -5.93 -14.57
CA ALA A 133 -5.21 -5.68 -15.77
C ALA A 133 -5.85 -6.13 -17.10
N LYS A 134 -6.84 -7.03 -17.07
CA LYS A 134 -7.62 -7.46 -18.25
C LYS A 134 -8.53 -6.36 -18.80
N HIS A 135 -8.90 -5.39 -17.98
CA HIS A 135 -9.78 -4.28 -18.34
C HIS A 135 -9.07 -2.93 -18.20
N ARG A 136 -8.43 -2.71 -17.05
CA ARG A 136 -7.71 -1.49 -16.71
C ARG A 136 -6.66 -1.80 -15.63
N PRO A 137 -5.35 -1.73 -15.92
CA PRO A 137 -4.33 -1.87 -14.90
C PRO A 137 -4.41 -0.69 -13.92
N ALA A 138 -3.99 -0.91 -12.67
CA ALA A 138 -3.83 0.19 -11.72
C ALA A 138 -2.71 1.13 -12.19
N ASP A 139 -2.87 2.43 -11.97
CA ASP A 139 -1.84 3.42 -12.28
C ASP A 139 -0.77 3.42 -11.16
N LEU A 140 -1.21 3.26 -9.90
CA LEU A 140 -0.36 3.21 -8.72
C LEU A 140 -0.92 2.24 -7.67
N VAL A 141 -0.05 1.41 -7.09
CA VAL A 141 -0.34 0.57 -5.93
C VAL A 141 0.52 1.03 -4.77
N ILE A 142 -0.11 1.54 -3.72
CA ILE A 142 0.55 2.01 -2.49
C ILE A 142 0.40 0.95 -1.42
N PHE A 143 1.51 0.52 -0.85
CA PHE A 143 1.51 -0.43 0.26
C PHE A 143 2.59 -0.12 1.29
N GLY A 144 2.63 -0.88 2.37
CA GLY A 144 3.61 -0.72 3.43
C GLY A 144 3.91 -2.01 4.16
N HIS A 145 3.81 -1.97 5.49
CA HIS A 145 4.15 -3.04 6.44
C HIS A 145 5.65 -3.38 6.51
N MET A 146 6.26 -3.61 5.36
CA MET A 146 7.65 -4.02 5.21
C MET A 146 8.58 -2.79 5.24
N HIS A 147 9.07 -2.42 6.42
CA HIS A 147 9.92 -1.22 6.62
C HIS A 147 11.14 -1.16 5.70
N HIS A 148 11.56 0.03 5.25
CA HIS A 148 12.72 0.16 4.36
C HIS A 148 14.04 -0.36 4.97
N ALA A 149 14.35 0.00 6.22
CA ALA A 149 15.52 -0.55 6.89
C ALA A 149 15.28 -2.04 7.21
N LEU A 150 16.18 -2.90 6.74
CA LEU A 150 16.06 -4.33 6.96
C LEU A 150 16.26 -4.70 8.44
N LYS A 151 15.41 -5.58 8.97
CA LYS A 151 15.45 -5.93 10.39
C LYS A 151 16.68 -6.77 10.77
N ARG A 152 17.19 -7.58 9.86
CA ARG A 152 18.43 -8.37 10.05
C ARG A 152 19.45 -7.93 9.01
N GLY A 153 20.58 -7.40 9.48
CA GLY A 153 21.71 -6.99 8.65
C GLY A 153 21.73 -5.50 8.31
N SER A 154 22.68 -5.10 7.46
CA SER A 154 22.73 -3.80 6.81
C SER A 154 22.07 -3.90 5.44
N GLY A 155 21.14 -2.98 5.14
CA GLY A 155 20.49 -2.94 3.84
C GLY A 155 19.21 -2.13 3.84
N VAL A 156 18.79 -1.76 2.62
CA VAL A 156 17.56 -1.00 2.37
C VAL A 156 16.71 -1.79 1.39
N ARG A 157 15.44 -1.99 1.74
CA ARG A 157 14.44 -2.63 0.89
C ARG A 157 14.12 -1.74 -0.31
N GLN A 158 13.90 -2.37 -1.46
CA GLN A 158 13.46 -1.68 -2.67
C GLN A 158 12.14 -0.93 -2.42
N THR A 159 12.10 0.34 -2.82
CA THR A 159 10.94 1.20 -2.61
C THR A 159 9.92 1.16 -3.75
N LEU A 160 10.39 1.14 -5.00
CA LEU A 160 9.56 1.18 -6.20
C LEU A 160 9.84 -0.06 -7.06
N LEU A 161 8.78 -0.71 -7.52
CA LEU A 161 8.83 -1.74 -8.54
C LEU A 161 7.82 -1.42 -9.65
N ARG A 162 8.18 -1.73 -10.90
CA ARG A 162 7.24 -1.66 -12.03
C ARG A 162 6.66 -3.03 -12.29
N HIS A 163 5.35 -3.14 -12.14
CA HIS A 163 4.64 -4.37 -12.45
C HIS A 163 4.48 -4.55 -13.95
N ARG A 164 3.95 -5.72 -14.33
CA ARG A 164 3.39 -5.96 -15.65
C ARG A 164 2.36 -4.87 -15.98
N HIS A 165 2.25 -4.50 -17.27
CA HIS A 165 1.30 -3.50 -17.77
C HIS A 165 1.55 -2.05 -17.29
N GLY A 166 2.73 -1.76 -16.71
CA GLY A 166 3.16 -0.39 -16.39
C GLY A 166 2.74 0.14 -15.02
N THR A 167 2.01 -0.65 -14.22
CA THR A 167 1.61 -0.27 -12.86
C THR A 167 2.84 0.00 -11.99
N ALA A 168 2.89 1.18 -11.36
CA ALA A 168 3.89 1.46 -10.33
C ALA A 168 3.43 0.87 -9.00
N LEU A 169 4.27 0.06 -8.34
CA LEU A 169 4.03 -0.32 -6.94
C LEU A 169 5.07 0.32 -6.03
N ILE A 170 4.60 1.07 -5.04
CA ILE A 170 5.45 1.77 -4.07
C ILE A 170 5.23 1.22 -2.66
N ASN A 171 6.33 0.80 -2.05
CA ASN A 171 6.41 0.59 -0.61
C ASN A 171 6.62 1.95 0.08
N ALA A 172 5.57 2.44 0.73
CA ALA A 172 5.57 3.70 1.49
C ALA A 172 5.95 3.50 2.96
N ALA A 173 6.42 2.30 3.37
CA ALA A 173 6.92 2.04 4.73
C ALA A 173 8.35 2.56 4.96
N CYS A 174 8.61 3.80 4.54
CA CYS A 174 9.80 4.53 4.92
C CYS A 174 9.63 5.01 6.37
N VAL A 175 10.33 4.35 7.29
CA VAL A 175 10.28 4.68 8.72
C VAL A 175 11.70 4.83 9.27
N PRO A 176 11.94 5.73 10.23
CA PRO A 176 10.94 6.62 10.85
C PRO A 176 10.45 7.71 9.87
N ARG A 177 9.16 8.11 10.01
CA ARG A 177 8.54 9.15 9.16
C ARG A 177 8.86 10.57 9.62
N SER A 178 9.56 10.70 10.74
CA SER A 178 10.11 11.95 11.22
C SER A 178 11.49 11.69 11.80
N GLY A 179 12.35 12.71 11.79
CA GLY A 179 13.70 12.61 12.30
C GLY A 179 14.34 13.98 12.42
N VAL A 180 15.63 13.98 12.78
CA VAL A 180 16.46 15.18 12.73
C VAL A 180 17.56 15.01 11.71
N ASP A 181 17.89 16.06 10.97
CA ASP A 181 19.03 16.07 10.05
C ASP A 181 20.36 16.31 10.79
N GLY A 182 21.46 16.35 10.04
CA GLY A 182 22.80 16.61 10.60
C GLY A 182 22.98 17.98 11.26
N GLN A 183 22.01 18.90 11.10
CA GLN A 183 21.99 20.23 11.71
C GLN A 183 20.99 20.31 12.88
N GLY A 184 20.37 19.19 13.26
CA GLY A 184 19.36 19.13 14.32
C GLY A 184 17.97 19.64 13.90
N ARG A 185 17.74 19.88 12.60
CA ARG A 185 16.43 20.33 12.10
C ARG A 185 15.47 19.16 12.00
N MET A 186 14.25 19.34 12.49
CA MET A 186 13.20 18.34 12.36
C MET A 186 12.75 18.19 10.91
N LEU A 187 12.68 16.95 10.43
CA LEU A 187 12.19 16.60 9.10
C LEU A 187 11.03 15.61 9.21
N LEU A 188 10.06 15.77 8.32
CA LEU A 188 8.90 14.91 8.11
C LEU A 188 9.00 14.29 6.72
N HIS A 189 8.99 12.96 6.64
CA HIS A 189 9.04 12.22 5.40
C HIS A 189 7.63 11.96 4.85
N LEU A 190 7.47 12.19 3.55
CA LEU A 190 6.28 11.85 2.77
C LEU A 190 6.68 11.12 1.48
N SER A 191 5.98 10.03 1.16
CA SER A 191 5.98 9.49 -0.20
C SER A 191 5.01 10.31 -1.04
N TRP A 192 5.47 10.81 -2.18
CA TRP A 192 4.78 11.80 -2.99
C TRP A 192 4.53 11.27 -4.40
N ALA A 193 3.31 11.46 -4.90
CA ALA A 193 2.89 11.09 -6.24
C ALA A 193 2.18 12.27 -6.92
N GLU A 194 2.51 12.53 -8.18
CA GLU A 194 1.83 13.54 -9.00
C GLU A 194 1.25 12.90 -10.25
N PHE A 195 0.06 13.35 -10.63
CA PHE A 195 -0.68 12.86 -11.77
C PHE A 195 -1.08 14.01 -12.69
N GLN A 196 -1.08 13.74 -13.99
CA GLN A 196 -1.72 14.58 -15.01
C GLN A 196 -2.83 13.75 -15.68
N GLY A 197 -4.09 14.01 -15.33
CA GLY A 197 -5.18 13.08 -15.61
C GLY A 197 -4.94 11.75 -14.89
N SER A 198 -5.08 10.62 -15.58
CA SER A 198 -4.74 9.28 -15.06
C SER A 198 -3.24 8.95 -15.12
N ARG A 199 -2.42 9.76 -15.80
CA ARG A 199 -1.00 9.46 -15.98
C ARG A 199 -0.18 9.89 -14.76
N LEU A 200 0.50 8.93 -14.14
CA LEU A 200 1.52 9.20 -13.12
C LEU A 200 2.73 9.91 -13.76
N THR A 201 3.06 11.12 -13.29
CA THR A 201 4.13 11.98 -13.83
C THR A 201 5.31 12.14 -12.87
N GLN A 202 5.09 11.94 -11.57
CA GLN A 202 6.18 11.97 -10.60
C GLN A 202 5.93 10.97 -9.45
N LEU A 203 7.00 10.29 -9.03
CA LEU A 203 7.10 9.65 -7.73
C LEU A 203 8.35 10.12 -7.02
N ALA A 204 8.27 10.39 -5.73
CA ALA A 204 9.41 10.79 -4.92
C ALA A 204 9.23 10.45 -3.44
N HIS A 205 10.33 10.33 -2.72
CA HIS A 205 10.36 10.60 -1.29
C HIS A 205 10.71 12.07 -1.08
N ARG A 206 9.99 12.74 -0.17
CA ARG A 206 10.19 14.16 0.15
C ARG A 206 10.31 14.36 1.65
N TRP A 207 11.18 15.27 2.05
CA TRP A 207 11.43 15.63 3.45
C TRP A 207 11.12 17.10 3.65
N TYR A 208 10.17 17.37 4.53
CA TYR A 208 9.67 18.70 4.84
C TYR A 208 10.04 19.12 6.26
N THR A 209 10.17 20.42 6.52
CA THR A 209 10.10 20.95 7.88
C THR A 209 8.66 20.88 8.40
N PRO A 210 8.43 21.03 9.73
CA PRO A 210 7.07 21.19 10.27
C PRO A 210 6.29 22.37 9.66
N ASP A 211 6.99 23.38 9.15
CA ASP A 211 6.41 24.56 8.50
C ASP A 211 6.16 24.34 6.98
N ALA A 212 6.15 23.08 6.53
CA ALA A 212 5.92 22.66 5.15
C ALA A 212 6.95 23.14 4.11
N GLU A 213 8.17 23.50 4.55
CA GLU A 213 9.28 23.79 3.64
C GLU A 213 9.91 22.49 3.14
N LEU A 214 10.03 22.31 1.82
CA LEU A 214 10.70 21.15 1.22
C LEU A 214 12.22 21.29 1.34
N ILE A 215 12.85 20.43 2.14
CA ILE A 215 14.30 20.43 2.36
C ILE A 215 15.03 19.47 1.40
N HIS A 216 14.44 18.30 1.15
CA HIS A 216 15.06 17.29 0.29
C HIS A 216 14.02 16.48 -0.49
N GLN A 217 14.43 16.02 -1.67
CA GLN A 217 13.64 15.18 -2.56
C GLN A 217 14.53 14.10 -3.17
N GLU A 218 14.06 12.87 -3.11
CA GLU A 218 14.60 11.73 -3.85
C GLU A 218 13.56 11.28 -4.89
N ARG A 219 13.85 11.46 -6.18
CA ARG A 219 12.93 11.06 -7.26
C ARG A 219 13.04 9.56 -7.51
N LEU A 220 11.89 8.90 -7.61
CA LEU A 220 11.80 7.48 -7.96
C LEU A 220 11.60 7.34 -9.47
N PRO A 221 12.39 6.51 -10.16
CA PRO A 221 12.40 6.48 -11.62
C PRO A 221 11.14 5.80 -12.18
N ILE A 222 10.19 6.61 -12.65
CA ILE A 222 8.97 6.12 -13.30
C ILE A 222 9.09 5.91 -14.82
N ASP A 223 10.22 6.21 -15.44
CA ASP A 223 10.43 5.96 -16.88
C ASP A 223 11.59 4.98 -17.13
N ALA A 224 12.11 4.33 -16.08
CA ALA A 224 13.15 3.35 -16.25
C ALA A 224 12.64 2.15 -17.08
N PRO A 225 13.40 1.70 -18.09
CA PRO A 225 13.04 0.53 -18.89
C PRO A 225 12.86 -0.68 -17.97
N LEU A 226 11.83 -1.49 -18.24
CA LEU A 226 11.64 -2.76 -17.55
C LEU A 226 12.87 -3.65 -17.85
N PRO A 227 13.51 -4.26 -16.83
CA PRO A 227 14.54 -5.25 -17.10
C PRO A 227 13.92 -6.37 -17.94
N CYS A 228 14.57 -6.67 -19.07
CA CYS A 228 14.16 -7.67 -20.06
C CYS A 228 14.21 -9.10 -19.51
#